data_AF-A0AAE8SZI6-F1
#
_entry.id   AF-A0AAE8SZI6-F1
#
_cell.length_a   1.000
_cell.length_b   1.000
_cell.length_c   1.000
_cell.angle_alpha   90.00
_cell.angle_beta   90.00
_cell.angle_gamma   90.00
#
_symmetry.space_group_name_H-M   'P 1'
#
loop_
_entity.id
_entity.type
_entity.pdbx_description
1 polymer ?
#
loop_
_entity_poly.entity_id
_entity_poly.type
_entity_poly.pdbx_seq_one_letter_code
_entity_poly.pdbx_strand_id
1 'polypeptide(L)'
;MENSPRYDIVYWLTHPTEDDCELTIRTSNGRIFSCEIDPSRFQRSPKVTEQYFKCLNTLRSDEEDSDDDFYVEDACDWLVSSFQPLLTKLATAPPQPEVAERPTLSQYLFAPYSKCVLEATDDTLEPHQVDTENCPWRCDRVRMVDGFFTGLNQWTRSYHPDEVEISCDYPEDLLIRPPTQVVVKGPDGSEVTCFFKPVKLSFGPEHARREVLIHEKIAKAEIPPFPETSIGQIYGVVHDGTFVFGILLKWIKQQDQYQRG
;
A
#
# COMPACT_ATOMS: atom_id res chain seq x y z
N MET A 1 6.49 -28.59 0.19
CA MET A 1 7.00 -27.46 0.99
C MET A 1 5.87 -26.46 1.00
N GLU A 2 5.27 -26.27 2.16
CA GLU A 2 4.15 -25.35 2.37
C GLU A 2 4.70 -23.94 2.11
N ASN A 3 4.27 -23.30 1.02
CA ASN A 3 4.75 -21.98 0.63
C ASN A 3 4.21 -20.97 1.65
N SER A 4 4.98 -20.68 2.70
CA SER A 4 4.71 -19.53 3.55
C SER A 4 4.58 -18.28 2.68
N PRO A 5 3.55 -17.45 2.89
CA PRO A 5 3.38 -16.24 2.10
C PRO A 5 4.61 -15.34 2.29
N ARG A 6 5.05 -14.69 1.21
CA ARG A 6 6.05 -13.63 1.32
C ARG A 6 5.44 -12.47 2.09
N TYR A 7 6.27 -11.71 2.79
CA TYR A 7 5.86 -10.50 3.47
C TYR A 7 6.98 -9.46 3.41
N ASP A 8 6.60 -8.20 3.49
CA ASP A 8 7.53 -7.08 3.48
C ASP A 8 6.97 -5.89 4.27
N ILE A 9 7.85 -5.04 4.81
CA ILE A 9 7.47 -3.75 5.40
C ILE A 9 7.13 -2.80 4.25
N VAL A 10 5.88 -2.36 4.20
CA VAL A 10 5.42 -1.39 3.19
C VAL A 10 5.47 0.04 3.69
N TYR A 11 5.54 0.22 5.01
CA TYR A 11 5.58 1.52 5.66
C TYR A 11 6.02 1.39 7.12
N TRP A 12 6.70 2.40 7.65
CA TRP A 12 6.97 2.55 9.07
C TRP A 12 6.70 3.99 9.53
N LEU A 13 6.35 4.12 10.81
CA LEU A 13 6.23 5.38 11.53
C LEU A 13 7.21 5.38 12.68
N THR A 14 8.00 6.43 12.75
CA THR A 14 8.86 6.77 13.88
C THR A 14 8.58 8.20 14.29
N HIS A 15 8.68 8.49 15.58
CA HIS A 15 8.66 9.85 16.08
C HIS A 15 10.09 10.29 16.42
N PRO A 16 10.49 11.57 16.23
CA PRO A 16 11.83 12.04 16.58
C PRO A 16 12.16 11.94 18.07
N THR A 17 11.15 11.91 18.94
CA THR A 17 11.33 11.95 20.41
C THR A 17 10.62 10.84 21.16
N GLU A 18 9.82 9.99 20.49
CA GLU A 18 9.13 8.87 21.15
C GLU A 18 9.78 7.58 20.73
N ASP A 19 10.02 6.69 21.68
CA ASP A 19 10.81 5.48 21.49
C ASP A 19 10.01 4.32 20.93
N ASP A 20 8.74 4.52 20.59
CA ASP A 20 7.91 3.54 19.90
C ASP A 20 8.03 3.63 18.38
N CYS A 21 7.69 2.53 17.72
CA CYS A 21 7.66 2.43 16.28
C CYS A 21 6.46 1.59 15.84
N GLU A 22 5.80 2.04 14.78
CA GLU A 22 4.76 1.26 14.11
C GLU A 22 5.24 0.83 12.72
N LEU A 23 5.13 -0.47 12.44
CA LEU A 23 5.45 -1.05 11.13
C LEU A 23 4.17 -1.56 10.49
N THR A 24 4.04 -1.35 9.18
CA THR A 24 2.99 -1.98 8.38
C THR A 24 3.62 -3.05 7.51
N ILE A 25 3.26 -4.30 7.76
CA ILE A 25 3.71 -5.46 7.01
C ILE A 25 2.56 -5.96 6.13
N ARG A 26 2.82 -6.17 4.84
CA ARG A 26 1.86 -6.81 3.92
C ARG A 26 2.36 -8.18 3.50
N THR A 27 1.44 -9.11 3.30
CA THR A 27 1.72 -10.45 2.78
C THR A 27 1.26 -10.63 1.34
N SER A 28 1.90 -11.56 0.61
CA SER A 28 1.52 -11.93 -0.75
C SER A 28 0.15 -12.61 -0.86
N ASN A 29 -0.44 -13.02 0.26
CA ASN A 29 -1.83 -13.51 0.33
C ASN A 29 -2.85 -12.43 0.74
N GLY A 30 -2.46 -11.15 0.74
CA GLY A 30 -3.38 -10.04 0.91
C GLY A 30 -3.79 -9.75 2.35
N ARG A 31 -2.91 -9.97 3.33
CA ARG A 31 -3.14 -9.56 4.73
C ARG A 31 -2.25 -8.38 5.09
N ILE A 32 -2.71 -7.59 6.06
CA ILE A 32 -1.98 -6.47 6.65
C ILE A 32 -1.77 -6.72 8.14
N PHE A 33 -0.55 -6.50 8.59
CA PHE A 33 -0.19 -6.49 10.01
C PHE A 33 0.33 -5.11 10.37
N SER A 34 -0.28 -4.47 11.37
CA SER A 34 0.26 -3.28 12.01
C SER A 34 0.93 -3.72 13.29
N CYS A 35 2.24 -3.58 13.30
CA CYS A 35 3.14 -4.11 14.29
C CYS A 35 3.68 -2.95 15.12
N GLU A 36 3.27 -2.88 16.38
CA GLU A 36 3.69 -1.87 17.34
C GLU A 36 4.83 -2.40 18.18
N ILE A 37 5.90 -1.61 18.31
CA ILE A 37 7.04 -1.91 19.15
C ILE A 37 7.17 -0.77 20.16
N ASP A 38 7.12 -1.11 21.44
CA ASP A 38 7.31 -0.19 22.54
C ASP A 38 8.32 -0.81 23.53
N PRO A 39 9.51 -0.20 23.72
CA PRO A 39 10.53 -0.75 24.60
C PRO A 39 10.10 -0.79 26.07
N SER A 40 9.02 -0.09 26.46
CA SER A 40 8.42 -0.21 27.79
C SER A 40 7.92 -1.63 28.09
N ARG A 41 7.67 -2.44 27.05
CA ARG A 41 7.27 -3.85 27.14
C ARG A 41 8.45 -4.82 27.22
N PHE A 42 9.69 -4.33 27.21
CA PHE A 42 10.88 -5.17 27.28
C PHE A 42 11.34 -5.37 28.73
N GLN A 43 11.07 -6.56 29.27
CA GLN A 43 11.39 -6.93 30.64
C GLN A 43 12.73 -7.65 30.72
N ARG A 44 13.70 -7.04 31.40
CA ARG A 44 15.06 -7.63 31.60
C ARG A 44 15.75 -8.03 30.29
N SER A 45 15.54 -7.26 29.22
CA SER A 45 16.01 -7.57 27.87
C SER A 45 16.97 -6.51 27.32
N PRO A 46 18.15 -6.31 27.95
CA PRO A 46 19.07 -5.24 27.55
C PRO A 46 19.60 -5.39 26.12
N LYS A 47 19.83 -6.62 25.63
CA LYS A 47 20.37 -6.83 24.28
C LYS A 47 19.33 -6.54 23.22
N VAL A 48 18.10 -7.00 23.44
CA VAL A 48 16.97 -6.70 22.56
C VAL A 48 16.71 -5.20 22.53
N THR A 49 16.76 -4.54 23.69
CA THR A 49 16.55 -3.09 23.80
C THR A 49 17.62 -2.32 23.03
N GLU A 50 18.89 -2.70 23.17
CA GLU A 50 20.01 -2.08 22.44
C GLU A 50 19.85 -2.28 20.92
N GLN A 51 19.56 -3.51 20.48
CA GLN A 51 19.34 -3.80 19.06
C GLN A 51 18.14 -3.04 18.49
N TYR A 52 17.05 -2.94 19.25
CA TYR A 52 15.88 -2.15 18.86
C TYR A 52 16.22 -0.67 18.68
N PHE A 53 16.94 -0.06 19.63
CA PHE A 53 17.36 1.34 19.51
C PHE A 53 18.32 1.55 18.34
N LYS A 54 19.17 0.57 18.01
CA LYS A 54 19.97 0.60 16.78
C LYS A 54 19.06 0.71 15.55
N CYS A 55 18.06 -0.18 15.45
CA CYS A 55 17.07 -0.15 14.36
C CYS A 55 16.30 1.18 14.30
N LEU A 56 15.78 1.65 15.44
CA LEU A 56 14.98 2.87 15.54
C LEU A 56 15.77 4.11 15.10
N ASN A 57 17.03 4.22 15.52
CA ASN A 57 17.87 5.35 15.15
C ASN A 57 18.22 5.32 13.65
N THR A 58 18.48 4.14 13.08
CA THR A 58 18.67 3.99 11.63
C THR A 58 17.42 4.38 10.85
N LEU A 59 16.21 3.96 11.28
CA LEU A 59 14.94 4.32 10.63
C LEU A 59 14.59 5.81 10.73
N ARG A 60 15.15 6.54 11.70
CA ARG A 60 14.99 7.99 11.87
C ARG A 60 16.03 8.80 11.10
N SER A 61 17.16 8.19 10.74
CA SER A 61 18.25 8.86 10.05
C SER A 61 17.92 8.99 8.57
N ASP A 62 18.01 10.22 8.05
CA ASP A 62 18.03 10.47 6.61
C ASP A 62 19.46 10.30 6.03
N GLU A 63 20.46 10.02 6.86
CA GLU A 63 21.87 9.86 6.47
C GLU A 63 22.19 8.39 6.16
N GLU A 64 22.57 8.11 4.91
CA GLU A 64 23.05 6.79 4.41
C GLU A 64 24.46 6.43 4.95
N ASP A 65 25.16 7.40 5.56
CA ASP A 65 26.56 7.28 5.98
C ASP A 65 26.68 7.14 7.50
N SER A 66 26.19 6.02 8.06
CA SER A 66 26.64 5.62 9.40
C SER A 66 27.90 4.76 9.27
N ASP A 67 28.97 5.10 10.00
CA ASP A 67 30.27 4.40 10.02
C ASP A 67 30.20 2.92 10.49
N ASP A 68 28.98 2.37 10.66
CA ASP A 68 28.69 1.19 11.47
C ASP A 68 28.18 -0.02 10.65
N ASP A 69 28.30 0.02 9.32
CA ASP A 69 27.86 -1.03 8.37
C ASP A 69 26.43 -1.57 8.67
N PHE A 70 25.55 -0.72 9.19
CA PHE A 70 24.20 -1.08 9.60
C PHE A 70 23.20 -0.13 8.95
N TYR A 71 22.50 -0.64 7.95
CA TYR A 71 21.66 0.13 7.06
C TYR A 71 20.17 -0.08 7.35
N VAL A 72 19.32 0.67 6.65
CA VAL A 72 17.86 0.58 6.78
C VAL A 72 17.38 -0.85 6.50
N GLU A 73 18.02 -1.54 5.56
CA GLU A 73 17.75 -2.93 5.23
C GLU A 73 17.99 -3.85 6.43
N ASP A 74 19.12 -3.70 7.14
CA ASP A 74 19.42 -4.51 8.33
C ASP A 74 18.42 -4.26 9.46
N ALA A 75 18.02 -3.00 9.63
CA ALA A 75 16.99 -2.63 10.59
C ALA A 75 15.64 -3.28 10.24
N CYS A 76 15.20 -3.14 8.98
CA CYS A 76 13.98 -3.75 8.47
C CYS A 76 14.00 -5.28 8.61
N ASP A 77 15.10 -5.93 8.24
CA ASP A 77 15.26 -7.38 8.34
C ASP A 77 15.13 -7.87 9.78
N TRP A 78 15.76 -7.20 10.73
CA TRP A 78 15.65 -7.55 12.15
C TRP A 78 14.21 -7.35 12.66
N LEU A 79 13.59 -6.22 12.33
CA LEU A 79 12.23 -5.88 12.74
C LEU A 79 11.21 -6.88 12.19
N VAL A 80 11.28 -7.21 10.89
CA VAL A 80 10.44 -8.23 10.26
C VAL A 80 10.65 -9.59 10.91
N SER A 81 11.90 -10.00 11.11
CA SER A 81 12.25 -11.29 11.71
C SER A 81 11.68 -11.43 13.12
N SER A 82 11.59 -10.32 13.87
CA SER A 82 11.00 -10.29 15.21
C SER A 82 9.51 -10.67 15.24
N PHE A 83 8.78 -10.47 14.13
CA PHE A 83 7.37 -10.84 14.00
C PHE A 83 7.13 -12.13 13.22
N GLN A 84 8.14 -12.67 12.52
CA GLN A 84 8.01 -13.83 11.64
C GLN A 84 7.24 -15.02 12.24
N PRO A 85 7.46 -15.44 13.51
CA PRO A 85 6.71 -16.55 14.09
C PRO A 85 5.20 -16.30 14.11
N LEU A 86 4.79 -15.06 14.43
CA LEU A 86 3.39 -14.67 14.47
C LEU A 86 2.82 -14.52 13.06
N LEU A 87 3.56 -13.87 12.15
CA LEU A 87 3.15 -13.70 10.76
C LEU A 87 2.89 -15.06 10.09
N THR A 88 3.79 -16.03 10.28
CA THR A 88 3.65 -17.40 9.73
C THR A 88 2.40 -18.09 10.27
N LYS A 89 2.11 -17.91 11.56
CA LYS A 89 0.93 -18.48 12.23
C LYS A 89 -0.37 -17.82 11.78
N LEU A 90 -0.39 -16.51 11.55
CA LEU A 90 -1.62 -15.77 11.23
C LEU A 90 -1.89 -15.68 9.73
N ALA A 91 -0.84 -15.74 8.91
CA ALA A 91 -0.93 -15.69 7.47
C ALA A 91 -1.14 -17.08 6.86
N THR A 92 -1.61 -18.08 7.63
CA THR A 92 -2.04 -19.37 7.07
C THR A 92 -3.14 -19.13 6.04
N ALA A 93 -2.92 -19.62 4.83
CA ALA A 93 -3.68 -19.24 3.66
C ALA A 93 -5.18 -19.59 3.79
N PRO A 94 -6.13 -18.69 3.44
CA PRO A 94 -7.36 -19.18 2.82
C PRO A 94 -7.00 -19.87 1.49
N PRO A 95 -7.79 -20.87 1.02
CA PRO A 95 -7.53 -21.48 -0.27
C PRO A 95 -7.45 -20.38 -1.33
N GLN A 96 -6.33 -20.33 -2.06
CA GLN A 96 -6.21 -19.43 -3.21
C GLN A 96 -7.40 -19.69 -4.13
N PRO A 97 -8.08 -18.66 -4.66
CA PRO A 97 -8.85 -18.86 -5.88
C PRO A 97 -7.91 -19.49 -6.92
N GLU A 98 -8.44 -20.45 -7.69
CA GLU A 98 -7.67 -21.21 -8.66
C GLU A 98 -6.78 -20.28 -9.50
N VAL A 99 -5.57 -20.76 -9.82
CA VAL A 99 -4.34 -20.10 -10.29
C VAL A 99 -4.47 -19.17 -11.53
N ALA A 100 -5.68 -18.89 -12.03
CA ALA A 100 -5.92 -18.15 -13.26
C ALA A 100 -6.46 -16.71 -13.09
N GLU A 101 -6.93 -16.29 -11.91
CA GLU A 101 -7.52 -14.95 -11.75
C GLU A 101 -6.55 -13.96 -11.10
N ARG A 102 -6.33 -12.81 -11.76
CA ARG A 102 -5.56 -11.69 -11.19
C ARG A 102 -6.30 -11.18 -9.94
N PRO A 103 -5.58 -10.84 -8.86
CA PRO A 103 -6.23 -10.28 -7.70
C PRO A 103 -6.83 -8.92 -8.01
N THR A 104 -7.94 -8.61 -7.36
CA THR A 104 -8.64 -7.33 -7.56
C THR A 104 -8.08 -6.25 -6.64
N LEU A 105 -8.31 -5.00 -7.00
CA LEU A 105 -7.95 -3.85 -6.19
C LEU A 105 -8.68 -3.87 -4.84
N SER A 106 -9.89 -4.43 -4.80
CA SER A 106 -10.64 -4.71 -3.57
C SER A 106 -9.86 -5.59 -2.59
N GLN A 107 -9.21 -6.66 -3.07
CA GLN A 107 -8.39 -7.53 -2.21
C GLN A 107 -7.19 -6.79 -1.61
N TYR A 108 -6.66 -5.79 -2.31
CA TYR A 108 -5.59 -4.92 -1.79
C TYR A 108 -6.11 -3.86 -0.82
N LEU A 109 -7.25 -3.22 -1.14
CA LEU A 109 -7.81 -2.09 -0.39
C LEU A 109 -8.56 -2.52 0.88
N PHE A 110 -9.16 -3.71 0.88
CA PHE A 110 -9.95 -4.23 2.00
C PHE A 110 -9.30 -5.47 2.61
N ALA A 111 -7.97 -5.56 2.51
CA ALA A 111 -7.18 -6.63 3.06
C ALA A 111 -7.49 -6.83 4.56
N PRO A 112 -7.67 -8.10 5.02
CA PRO A 112 -7.81 -8.39 6.43
C PRO A 112 -6.64 -7.86 7.24
N TYR A 113 -6.96 -7.20 8.36
CA TYR A 113 -6.00 -6.51 9.21
C TYR A 113 -5.85 -7.21 10.55
N SER A 114 -4.62 -7.29 11.06
CA SER A 114 -4.31 -7.72 12.42
C SER A 114 -3.39 -6.71 13.09
N LYS A 115 -3.69 -6.37 14.35
CA LYS A 115 -2.77 -5.60 15.18
C LYS A 115 -1.87 -6.57 15.95
N CYS A 116 -0.58 -6.31 15.91
CA CYS A 116 0.45 -7.09 16.55
C CYS A 116 1.29 -6.18 17.43
N VAL A 117 1.80 -6.72 18.52
CA VAL A 117 2.73 -6.02 19.40
C VAL A 117 3.94 -6.90 19.67
N LEU A 118 5.09 -6.28 19.90
CA LEU A 118 6.31 -6.97 20.29
C LEU A 118 6.57 -6.81 21.79
N GLU A 119 6.72 -7.93 22.49
CA GLU A 119 7.24 -7.97 23.85
C GLU A 119 8.61 -8.65 23.88
N ALA A 120 9.35 -8.45 24.97
CA ALA A 120 10.58 -9.19 25.18
C ALA A 120 10.77 -9.51 26.67
N THR A 121 11.07 -10.77 26.99
CA THR A 121 11.40 -11.19 28.36
C THR A 121 12.72 -11.94 28.34
N ASP A 122 13.67 -11.54 29.19
CA ASP A 122 14.99 -12.17 29.30
C ASP A 122 15.71 -12.31 27.93
N ASP A 123 15.73 -11.22 27.16
CA ASP A 123 16.28 -11.13 25.79
C ASP A 123 15.61 -12.06 24.75
N THR A 124 14.41 -12.59 25.06
CA THR A 124 13.61 -13.39 24.12
C THR A 124 12.45 -12.57 23.58
N LEU A 125 12.34 -12.47 22.25
CA LEU A 125 11.28 -11.75 21.54
C LEU A 125 9.99 -12.59 21.50
N GLU A 126 8.87 -11.97 21.87
CA GLU A 126 7.56 -12.60 21.94
C GLU A 126 6.50 -11.74 21.23
N PRO A 127 6.33 -11.88 19.91
CA PRO A 127 5.27 -11.18 19.18
C PRO A 127 3.91 -11.83 19.47
N HIS A 128 2.88 -11.03 19.72
CA HIS A 128 1.53 -11.54 19.85
C HIS A 128 0.48 -10.62 19.20
N GLN A 129 -0.67 -11.22 18.87
CA GLN A 129 -1.81 -10.49 18.30
C GLN A 129 -2.63 -9.88 19.43
N VAL A 130 -3.08 -8.65 19.22
CA VAL A 130 -4.02 -7.97 20.13
C VAL A 130 -5.36 -7.77 19.43
N ASP A 131 -6.44 -7.94 20.18
CA ASP A 131 -7.78 -7.65 19.69
C ASP A 131 -7.91 -6.15 19.45
N THR A 132 -8.40 -5.78 18.28
CA THR A 132 -8.64 -4.39 17.93
C THR A 132 -9.96 -4.28 17.19
N GLU A 133 -10.83 -3.40 17.66
CA GLU A 133 -12.12 -3.11 17.01
C GLU A 133 -11.95 -2.18 15.80
N ASN A 134 -10.86 -1.41 15.74
CA ASN A 134 -10.61 -0.40 14.71
C ASN A 134 -9.21 -0.53 14.07
N CYS A 135 -9.19 -0.85 12.78
CA CYS A 135 -7.99 -0.73 11.95
C CYS A 135 -7.70 0.77 11.67
N PRO A 136 -6.56 1.33 12.11
CA PRO A 136 -6.15 2.69 11.77
C PRO A 136 -5.89 2.83 10.27
N TRP A 137 -5.39 1.75 9.65
CA TRP A 137 -5.07 1.59 8.23
C TRP A 137 -6.29 1.35 7.34
N ARG A 138 -7.37 2.07 7.59
CA ARG A 138 -8.46 2.14 6.61
C ARG A 138 -7.89 2.77 5.34
N CYS A 139 -7.88 2.03 4.24
CA CYS A 139 -7.36 2.52 2.96
C CYS A 139 -7.79 3.95 2.67
N ASP A 140 -6.80 4.75 2.24
CA ASP A 140 -6.99 6.14 1.89
C ASP A 140 -8.16 6.25 0.91
N ARG A 141 -9.18 6.95 1.39
CA ARG A 141 -10.40 7.20 0.64
C ARG A 141 -10.93 8.55 0.99
N VAL A 142 -11.52 9.19 0.00
CA VAL A 142 -12.12 10.51 0.19
C VAL A 142 -13.61 10.42 -0.05
N ARG A 143 -14.38 10.90 0.93
CA ARG A 143 -15.82 11.07 0.74
C ARG A 143 -16.04 12.24 -0.20
N MET A 144 -16.77 12.01 -1.29
CA MET A 144 -17.17 13.06 -2.23
C MET A 144 -18.53 13.66 -1.85
N VAL A 145 -18.80 14.87 -2.34
CA VAL A 145 -20.09 15.56 -2.13
C VAL A 145 -21.21 14.91 -2.94
N ASP A 146 -22.45 15.02 -2.46
CA ASP A 146 -23.62 14.27 -2.96
C ASP A 146 -23.94 14.46 -4.45
N GLY A 147 -23.43 15.52 -5.10
CA GLY A 147 -23.61 15.77 -6.54
C GLY A 147 -22.46 15.29 -7.45
N PHE A 148 -21.33 14.86 -6.90
CA PHE A 148 -20.15 14.48 -7.71
C PHE A 148 -20.46 13.29 -8.62
N PHE A 149 -21.08 12.26 -8.07
CA PHE A 149 -21.36 11.01 -8.79
C PHE A 149 -22.47 11.18 -9.85
N THR A 150 -23.39 12.15 -9.68
CA THR A 150 -24.45 12.43 -10.66
C THR A 150 -23.87 12.90 -12.01
N GLY A 151 -22.75 13.63 -11.98
CA GLY A 151 -22.07 14.12 -13.18
C GLY A 151 -20.97 13.21 -13.70
N LEU A 152 -20.58 12.17 -12.96
CA LEU A 152 -19.37 11.37 -13.23
C LEU A 152 -19.38 10.74 -14.62
N ASN A 153 -20.52 10.15 -15.01
CA ASN A 153 -20.71 9.49 -16.30
C ASN A 153 -20.65 10.46 -17.51
N GLN A 154 -20.66 11.78 -17.28
CA GLN A 154 -20.58 12.78 -18.36
C GLN A 154 -19.14 13.00 -18.84
N TRP A 155 -18.15 12.69 -18.00
CA TRP A 155 -16.74 13.00 -18.29
C TRP A 155 -15.79 11.84 -18.05
N THR A 156 -16.23 10.77 -17.37
CA THR A 156 -15.44 9.56 -17.16
C THR A 156 -16.32 8.36 -16.80
N ARG A 157 -15.69 7.25 -16.42
CA ARG A 157 -16.35 6.01 -16.00
C ARG A 157 -16.17 5.77 -14.51
N SER A 158 -17.10 5.00 -13.97
CA SER A 158 -17.05 4.46 -12.62
C SER A 158 -16.56 3.03 -12.66
N TYR A 159 -15.69 2.67 -11.72
CA TYR A 159 -15.26 1.30 -11.49
C TYR A 159 -15.36 0.99 -9.99
N HIS A 160 -15.98 -0.14 -9.66
CA HIS A 160 -15.90 -0.71 -8.32
C HIS A 160 -14.50 -1.32 -8.11
N PRO A 161 -13.91 -1.30 -6.90
CA PRO A 161 -12.62 -1.96 -6.65
C PRO A 161 -12.55 -3.45 -7.05
N ASP A 162 -13.67 -4.16 -7.08
CA ASP A 162 -13.73 -5.56 -7.55
C ASP A 162 -13.60 -5.70 -9.08
N GLU A 163 -13.89 -4.65 -9.84
CA GLU A 163 -13.81 -4.64 -11.30
C GLU A 163 -12.42 -4.26 -11.82
N VAL A 164 -11.51 -3.94 -10.91
CA VAL A 164 -10.14 -3.49 -11.22
C VAL A 164 -9.17 -4.59 -10.84
N GLU A 165 -8.59 -5.25 -11.84
CA GLU A 165 -7.58 -6.29 -11.64
C GLU A 165 -6.19 -5.66 -11.47
N ILE A 166 -5.38 -6.17 -10.55
CA ILE A 166 -4.00 -5.74 -10.36
C ILE A 166 -3.11 -6.46 -11.37
N SER A 167 -2.30 -5.68 -12.09
CA SER A 167 -1.24 -6.20 -12.95
C SER A 167 0.10 -5.89 -12.29
N CYS A 168 0.91 -6.91 -12.06
CA CYS A 168 2.25 -6.76 -11.52
C CYS A 168 3.22 -7.60 -12.33
N ASP A 169 4.34 -7.00 -12.73
CA ASP A 169 5.41 -7.70 -13.45
C ASP A 169 6.13 -8.73 -12.55
N TYR A 170 5.97 -8.62 -11.22
CA TYR A 170 6.57 -9.47 -10.20
C TYR A 170 5.47 -10.17 -9.39
N PRO A 171 5.06 -11.40 -9.77
CA PRO A 171 4.03 -12.16 -9.06
C PRO A 171 4.33 -12.37 -7.57
N GLU A 172 5.61 -12.37 -7.19
CA GLU A 172 6.05 -12.47 -5.81
C GLU A 172 5.68 -11.28 -4.92
N ASP A 173 5.52 -10.08 -5.49
CA ASP A 173 5.23 -8.83 -4.79
C ASP A 173 3.74 -8.47 -4.84
N LEU A 174 2.95 -9.36 -5.44
CA LEU A 174 1.51 -9.20 -5.62
C LEU A 174 0.84 -9.04 -4.26
N LEU A 175 0.01 -7.99 -4.13
CA LEU A 175 -0.63 -7.55 -2.88
C LEU A 175 0.29 -7.05 -1.76
N ILE A 176 1.62 -7.13 -1.93
CA ILE A 176 2.58 -6.48 -1.04
C ILE A 176 2.74 -5.02 -1.47
N ARG A 177 3.20 -4.81 -2.70
CA ARG A 177 3.48 -3.45 -3.22
C ARG A 177 2.19 -2.71 -3.59
N PRO A 178 2.16 -1.37 -3.46
CA PRO A 178 1.08 -0.54 -3.98
C PRO A 178 0.82 -0.81 -5.47
N PRO A 179 -0.42 -1.14 -5.87
CA PRO A 179 -0.73 -1.39 -7.26
C PRO A 179 -0.64 -0.08 -8.04
N THR A 180 0.25 -0.03 -9.03
CA THR A 180 0.38 1.11 -9.94
C THR A 180 -0.16 0.80 -11.31
N GLN A 181 -0.02 -0.44 -11.77
CA GLN A 181 -0.58 -0.94 -13.02
C GLN A 181 -1.80 -1.81 -12.73
N VAL A 182 -2.92 -1.51 -13.39
CA VAL A 182 -4.16 -2.25 -13.24
C VAL A 182 -4.82 -2.48 -14.59
N VAL A 183 -5.70 -3.47 -14.65
CA VAL A 183 -6.48 -3.83 -15.83
C VAL A 183 -7.96 -3.70 -15.51
N VAL A 184 -8.70 -3.07 -16.41
CA VAL A 184 -10.15 -2.94 -16.34
C VAL A 184 -10.77 -3.35 -17.66
N LYS A 185 -12.06 -3.70 -17.65
CA LYS A 185 -12.81 -3.95 -18.88
C LYS A 185 -13.26 -2.63 -19.52
N GLY A 186 -12.95 -2.49 -20.81
CA GLY A 186 -13.39 -1.40 -21.67
C GLY A 186 -14.86 -1.53 -22.08
N PRO A 187 -15.41 -0.55 -22.82
CA PRO A 187 -16.82 -0.56 -23.24
C PRO A 187 -17.18 -1.72 -24.17
N ASP A 188 -16.20 -2.20 -24.93
CA ASP A 188 -16.29 -3.32 -25.86
C ASP A 188 -15.93 -4.66 -25.20
N GLY A 189 -15.70 -4.67 -23.89
CA GLY A 189 -15.24 -5.84 -23.14
C GLY A 189 -13.74 -6.13 -23.28
N SER A 190 -12.98 -5.30 -24.01
CA SER A 190 -11.53 -5.46 -24.12
C SER A 190 -10.82 -5.15 -22.79
N GLU A 191 -9.66 -5.75 -22.56
CA GLU A 191 -8.82 -5.39 -21.42
C GLU A 191 -8.06 -4.10 -21.71
N VAL A 192 -8.15 -3.16 -20.78
CA VAL A 192 -7.45 -1.88 -20.86
C VAL A 192 -6.53 -1.73 -19.65
N THR A 193 -5.23 -1.65 -19.92
CA THR A 193 -4.23 -1.33 -18.90
C THR A 193 -4.28 0.15 -18.56
N CYS A 194 -4.36 0.45 -17.26
CA CYS A 194 -4.39 1.78 -16.70
C CYS A 194 -3.31 1.94 -15.63
N PHE A 195 -2.90 3.18 -15.40
CA PHE A 195 -2.16 3.55 -14.19
C PHE A 195 -3.16 3.88 -13.08
N PHE A 196 -3.12 3.15 -11.97
CA PHE A 196 -3.90 3.47 -10.78
C PHE A 196 -3.16 4.49 -9.93
N LYS A 197 -3.79 5.65 -9.75
CA LYS A 197 -3.32 6.68 -8.83
C LYS A 197 -4.23 6.67 -7.59
N PRO A 198 -3.76 6.16 -6.44
CA PRO A 198 -4.56 6.20 -5.22
C PRO A 198 -4.74 7.66 -4.76
N VAL A 199 -5.89 7.94 -4.14
CA VAL A 199 -6.06 9.18 -3.39
C VAL A 199 -5.12 9.14 -2.18
N LYS A 200 -4.46 10.26 -1.88
CA LYS A 200 -3.62 10.38 -0.68
C LYS A 200 -4.21 11.38 0.31
N LEU A 201 -4.29 10.99 1.58
CA LEU A 201 -4.82 11.85 2.65
C LEU A 201 -3.74 12.63 3.41
N SER A 202 -2.47 12.56 2.99
CA SER A 202 -1.34 13.24 3.64
C SER A 202 -1.51 14.75 3.82
N PHE A 203 -2.29 15.40 2.94
CA PHE A 203 -2.61 16.83 3.02
C PHE A 203 -4.09 17.09 3.39
N GLY A 204 -4.73 16.10 3.99
CA GLY A 204 -6.13 16.13 4.42
C GLY A 204 -7.14 15.83 3.30
N PRO A 205 -8.40 15.58 3.68
CA PRO A 205 -9.45 15.15 2.75
C PRO A 205 -9.79 16.22 1.70
N GLU A 206 -9.68 17.52 2.02
CA GLU A 206 -9.97 18.57 1.05
C GLU A 206 -8.95 18.61 -0.10
N HIS A 207 -7.67 18.29 0.19
CA HIS A 207 -6.64 18.20 -0.84
C HIS A 207 -6.93 17.03 -1.78
N ALA A 208 -7.22 15.86 -1.21
CA ALA A 208 -7.64 14.67 -1.94
C ALA A 208 -8.85 14.93 -2.85
N ARG A 209 -9.90 15.62 -2.34
CA ARG A 209 -11.06 16.01 -3.16
C ARG A 209 -10.64 16.92 -4.30
N ARG A 210 -9.82 17.94 -4.00
CA ARG A 210 -9.35 18.90 -5.00
C ARG A 210 -8.58 18.21 -6.12
N GLU A 211 -7.77 17.22 -5.79
CA GLU A 211 -7.05 16.42 -6.79
C GLU A 211 -8.00 15.69 -7.75
N VAL A 212 -9.04 15.03 -7.24
CA VAL A 212 -10.05 14.38 -8.08
C VAL A 212 -10.78 15.40 -8.98
N LEU A 213 -11.17 16.55 -8.41
CA LEU A 213 -11.83 17.64 -9.15
C LEU A 213 -10.92 18.31 -10.19
N ILE A 214 -9.61 18.29 -10.00
CA ILE A 214 -8.65 18.76 -11.03
C ILE A 214 -8.69 17.83 -12.25
N HIS A 215 -8.74 16.51 -12.03
CA HIS A 215 -8.82 15.56 -13.15
C HIS A 215 -10.16 15.65 -13.89
N GLU A 216 -11.26 15.95 -13.18
CA GLU A 216 -12.53 16.31 -13.81
C GLU A 216 -12.39 17.53 -14.74
N LYS A 217 -11.75 18.61 -14.27
CA LYS A 217 -11.53 19.82 -15.08
C LYS A 217 -10.65 19.54 -16.30
N ILE A 218 -9.60 18.74 -16.15
CA ILE A 218 -8.72 18.33 -17.24
C ILE A 218 -9.51 17.54 -18.29
N ALA A 219 -10.34 16.58 -17.86
CA ALA A 219 -11.16 15.79 -18.77
C ALA A 219 -12.14 16.66 -19.57
N LYS A 220 -12.79 17.63 -18.91
CA LYS A 220 -13.75 18.56 -19.55
C LYS A 220 -13.09 19.61 -20.44
N ALA A 221 -11.80 19.88 -20.26
CA ALA A 221 -11.06 20.84 -21.09
C ALA A 221 -10.72 20.28 -22.49
N GLU A 222 -11.07 19.02 -22.78
CA GLU A 222 -10.87 18.36 -24.09
C GLU A 222 -9.44 18.52 -24.63
N ILE A 223 -8.46 18.47 -23.72
CA ILE A 223 -7.05 18.63 -24.08
C ILE A 223 -6.64 17.48 -25.03
N PRO A 224 -5.99 17.79 -26.17
CA PRO A 224 -5.57 16.78 -27.14
C PRO A 224 -4.72 15.67 -26.49
N PRO A 225 -4.91 14.40 -26.87
CA PRO A 225 -4.19 13.28 -26.29
C PRO A 225 -2.69 13.30 -26.63
N PHE A 226 -1.94 12.40 -26.00
CA PHE A 226 -0.58 12.10 -26.43
C PHE A 226 -0.58 11.75 -27.94
N PRO A 227 0.38 12.27 -28.74
CA PRO A 227 1.62 12.93 -28.34
C PRO A 227 1.54 14.45 -28.18
N GLU A 228 0.41 15.10 -28.47
CA GLU A 228 0.30 16.55 -28.44
C GLU A 228 0.42 17.11 -27.02
N THR A 229 -0.04 16.35 -26.02
CA THR A 229 0.19 16.67 -24.60
C THR A 229 0.60 15.45 -23.79
N SER A 230 1.51 15.66 -22.83
CA SER A 230 1.99 14.60 -21.91
C SER A 230 1.16 14.53 -20.62
N ILE A 231 -0.07 15.06 -20.62
CA ILE A 231 -0.94 15.06 -19.45
C ILE A 231 -1.63 13.69 -19.36
N GLY A 232 -1.51 13.03 -18.20
CA GLY A 232 -2.20 11.77 -17.92
C GLY A 232 -3.71 11.96 -18.04
N GLN A 233 -4.30 11.44 -19.12
CA GLN A 233 -5.74 11.52 -19.33
C GLN A 233 -6.46 10.53 -18.43
N ILE A 234 -7.53 10.99 -17.78
CA ILE A 234 -8.35 10.11 -16.96
C ILE A 234 -9.07 9.07 -17.85
N TYR A 235 -9.09 7.84 -17.38
CA TYR A 235 -9.85 6.72 -17.96
C TYR A 235 -11.09 6.40 -17.11
N GLY A 236 -10.97 6.48 -15.78
CA GLY A 236 -12.04 6.16 -14.84
C GLY A 236 -11.75 6.63 -13.42
N VAL A 237 -12.75 6.53 -12.56
CA VAL A 237 -12.67 6.77 -11.13
C VAL A 237 -13.03 5.48 -10.40
N VAL A 238 -12.21 5.10 -9.42
CA VAL A 238 -12.45 3.92 -8.57
C VAL A 238 -13.18 4.36 -7.31
N HIS A 239 -14.38 3.84 -7.08
CA HIS A 239 -15.22 4.23 -5.93
C HIS A 239 -16.13 3.11 -5.45
N ASP A 240 -16.54 3.21 -4.17
CA ASP A 240 -17.60 2.42 -3.56
C ASP A 240 -18.49 3.34 -2.73
N GLY A 241 -19.79 3.36 -3.06
CA GLY A 241 -20.76 4.29 -2.50
C GLY A 241 -20.33 5.75 -2.67
N THR A 242 -20.12 6.45 -1.54
CA THR A 242 -19.72 7.87 -1.55
C THR A 242 -18.20 8.09 -1.49
N PHE A 243 -17.42 7.01 -1.49
CA PHE A 243 -15.98 7.06 -1.25
C PHE A 243 -15.19 6.77 -2.53
N VAL A 244 -14.29 7.69 -2.89
CA VAL A 244 -13.32 7.50 -3.98
C VAL A 244 -11.99 7.00 -3.40
N PHE A 245 -11.44 5.96 -4.00
CA PHE A 245 -10.15 5.34 -3.61
C PHE A 245 -9.01 5.77 -4.53
N GLY A 246 -9.32 6.16 -5.76
CA GLY A 246 -8.31 6.54 -6.73
C GLY A 246 -8.88 6.87 -8.09
N ILE A 247 -7.99 7.24 -8.99
CA ILE A 247 -8.30 7.51 -10.39
C ILE A 247 -7.48 6.58 -11.28
N LEU A 248 -8.07 6.18 -12.39
CA LEU A 248 -7.41 5.42 -13.46
C LEU A 248 -6.98 6.41 -14.52
N LEU A 249 -5.70 6.41 -14.84
CA LEU A 249 -5.12 7.19 -15.93
C LEU A 249 -4.80 6.26 -17.10
N LYS A 250 -4.95 6.75 -18.33
CA LYS A 250 -4.53 6.00 -19.52
C LYS A 250 -3.05 5.66 -19.43
N TRP A 251 -2.70 4.41 -19.68
CA TRP A 251 -1.32 3.96 -19.66
C TRP A 251 -0.56 4.55 -20.85
N ILE A 252 0.49 5.34 -20.57
CA ILE A 252 1.42 5.80 -21.58
C ILE A 252 2.60 4.84 -21.53
N LYS A 253 2.70 3.91 -22.50
CA LYS A 253 3.95 3.17 -22.69
C LYS A 253 5.01 4.20 -23.05
N GLN A 254 6.05 4.35 -22.24
CA GLN A 254 7.28 4.97 -22.74
C GLN A 254 7.71 4.15 -23.95
N GLN A 255 7.52 4.68 -25.15
CA GLN A 255 8.29 4.21 -26.29
C GLN A 255 9.74 4.57 -25.96
N ASP A 256 10.62 3.57 -26.03
CA ASP A 256 12.06 3.73 -25.98
C ASP A 256 12.50 4.95 -26.79
N GLN A 257 12.73 6.07 -26.11
CA GLN A 257 13.50 7.17 -26.66
C GLN A 257 14.98 6.84 -26.53
N TYR A 258 15.40 5.75 -27.19
CA TYR A 258 16.79 5.43 -27.48
C TYR A 258 16.94 5.02 -28.94
N GLN A 259 16.37 5.82 -29.86
CA GLN A 259 16.88 5.92 -31.22
C GLN A 259 16.68 7.34 -31.76
N ARG A 260 17.55 8.28 -31.35
CA ARG A 260 17.95 9.43 -32.18
C ARG A 260 19.34 9.92 -31.77
N GLY A 261 20.30 9.82 -32.70
CA GLY A 261 21.57 10.54 -32.68
C GLY A 261 22.78 9.64 -32.70
#